data_AF-A0A7R9V3B0-F1
#
_entry.id   AF-A0A7R9V3B0-F1
#
_cell.length_a   1.000
_cell.length_b   1.000
_cell.length_c   1.000
_cell.angle_alpha   90.00
_cell.angle_beta   90.00
_cell.angle_gamma   90.00
#
_symmetry.space_group_name_H-M   'P 1'
#
loop_
_entity.id
_entity.type
_entity.pdbx_description
1 polymer ?
#
loop_
_entity_poly.entity_id
_entity_poly.type
_entity_poly.pdbx_seq_one_letter_code
_entity_poly.pdbx_strand_id
1 'polypeptide(L)'
;SNPGPFMWKFMAAVEAWAKPHVSLTYRSVGSGAGGREFANGGLNVSGNDFGSGDIPLSSTLWADVRASGNSAVQIPYLMNPVSIFHNIPGVANGDLPGGLRLACEVLARIFKGDITAWDHPDILAINPDVPRSLLEGKSIIVVTRNSGSSSTYGLSKYLDQSCPGAWGWDVSSTVNQWDSQAWAGLQRAQNSQVMEEKLSTEPYTIGYIESGQGQAAGLKEAQIRNQDGRWLTHTQANLGDAYMAELLNPAQLPAETADWDTEWATLIGREGADTWPIVLVTFFYVRQDLSSLGAAGDVVRLFMELVLDDIALPYFEEFALLPLPRTLRDRLRLFLQANVTTAGGELEWATELRTAGAGLLSNRDGVVSMYRQDYITQQVFDMQGSIGLLQQQAARGHLYQLHGSGSEAAVRGVRAVMADLVEQAQEPLQATYRAVSNGEAGPDFLQYSRNVQQYNQFFIADRPLTSGQWQALQATTPESTGGLQLPIAAAALGLYHTHPIPGMSVNLTAWGL
;
A
#
# COMPACT_ATOMS: atom_id res chain seq x y z
N SER A 1 6.49 -13.44 6.48
CA SER A 1 5.34 -14.38 6.48
C SER A 1 4.08 -13.54 6.44
N ASN A 2 2.96 -14.12 6.00
CA ASN A 2 1.69 -13.43 6.20
C ASN A 2 1.35 -13.31 7.70
N PRO A 3 0.62 -12.26 8.09
CA PRO A 3 0.20 -11.11 7.27
C PRO A 3 1.18 -9.92 7.34
N GLY A 4 2.48 -10.15 7.48
CA GLY A 4 3.49 -9.09 7.60
C GLY A 4 3.44 -7.99 6.53
N PRO A 5 3.39 -8.32 5.22
CA PRO A 5 3.24 -7.31 4.16
C PRO A 5 2.00 -6.43 4.33
N PHE A 6 0.85 -7.05 4.65
CA PHE A 6 -0.37 -6.33 4.99
C PHE A 6 -0.19 -5.42 6.21
N MET A 7 0.38 -5.94 7.30
CA MET A 7 0.58 -5.18 8.54
C MET A 7 1.43 -3.94 8.29
N TRP A 8 2.58 -4.07 7.64
CA TRP A 8 3.45 -2.92 7.37
C TRP A 8 2.77 -1.88 6.48
N LYS A 9 2.08 -2.32 5.41
CA LYS A 9 1.41 -1.39 4.51
C LYS A 9 0.25 -0.67 5.20
N PHE A 10 -0.58 -1.40 5.94
CA PHE A 10 -1.74 -0.84 6.62
C PHE A 10 -1.32 0.05 7.79
N MET A 11 -0.29 -0.33 8.56
CA MET A 11 0.30 0.53 9.60
C MET A 11 0.80 1.86 9.01
N ALA A 12 1.57 1.82 7.91
CA ALA A 12 2.04 3.05 7.25
C ALA A 12 0.87 3.93 6.76
N ALA A 13 -0.21 3.32 6.30
CA ALA A 13 -1.42 4.05 5.93
C ALA A 13 -2.07 4.71 7.15
N VAL A 14 -2.23 3.99 8.27
CA VAL A 14 -2.77 4.53 9.52
C VAL A 14 -1.91 5.67 10.07
N GLU A 15 -0.57 5.56 10.02
CA GLU A 15 0.35 6.63 10.39
C GLU A 15 0.14 7.89 9.53
N ALA A 16 -0.05 7.73 8.22
CA ALA A 16 -0.31 8.86 7.30
C ALA A 16 -1.70 9.48 7.48
N TRP A 17 -2.69 8.67 7.89
CA TRP A 17 -4.06 9.13 8.12
C TRP A 17 -4.27 9.73 9.51
N ALA A 18 -3.41 9.45 10.48
CA ALA A 18 -3.50 10.02 11.81
C ALA A 18 -3.19 11.52 11.81
N LYS A 19 -3.99 12.32 12.52
CA LYS A 19 -3.67 13.72 12.81
C LYS A 19 -2.48 13.88 13.76
N PRO A 20 -2.48 13.24 14.95
CA PRO A 20 -1.31 13.24 15.79
C PRO A 20 -0.26 12.30 15.17
N HIS A 21 1.01 12.58 15.43
CA HIS A 21 2.07 11.68 15.01
C HIS A 21 1.97 10.37 15.80
N VAL A 22 1.69 9.27 15.11
CA VAL A 22 1.73 7.91 15.65
C VAL A 22 2.85 7.14 14.97
N SER A 23 3.43 6.16 15.69
CA SER A 23 4.39 5.23 15.12
C SER A 23 3.97 3.80 15.45
N LEU A 24 3.87 2.99 14.42
CA LEU A 24 3.43 1.61 14.44
C LEU A 24 4.55 0.75 13.85
N THR A 25 4.94 -0.29 14.58
CA THR A 25 5.96 -1.23 14.11
C THR A 25 5.46 -2.66 14.21
N TYR A 26 5.90 -3.50 13.29
CA TYR A 26 5.55 -4.92 13.26
C TYR A 26 6.80 -5.77 12.99
N ARG A 27 7.01 -6.79 13.83
CA ARG A 27 8.11 -7.75 13.69
C ARG A 27 7.57 -9.08 13.19
N SER A 28 7.90 -9.46 11.96
CA SER A 28 7.52 -10.76 11.39
C SER A 28 8.42 -11.89 11.91
N VAL A 29 8.19 -12.35 13.14
CA VAL A 29 8.97 -13.44 13.79
C VAL A 29 8.38 -14.84 13.59
N GLY A 30 7.18 -14.95 13.02
CA GLY A 30 6.42 -16.19 12.84
C GLY A 30 5.50 -16.51 14.02
N SER A 31 4.35 -17.13 13.73
CA SER A 31 3.22 -17.27 14.69
C SER A 31 3.60 -17.97 15.99
N GLY A 32 4.39 -19.05 15.92
CA GLY A 32 4.82 -19.76 17.13
C GLY A 32 5.77 -18.95 18.03
N ALA A 33 6.67 -18.15 17.44
CA ALA A 33 7.56 -17.28 18.21
C ALA A 33 6.79 -16.10 18.80
N GLY A 34 5.95 -15.44 17.99
CA GLY A 34 5.12 -14.31 18.43
C GLY A 34 4.15 -14.69 19.55
N GLY A 35 3.52 -15.87 19.48
CA GLY A 35 2.65 -16.38 20.53
C GLY A 35 3.41 -16.64 21.85
N ARG A 36 4.63 -17.19 21.78
CA ARG A 36 5.48 -17.37 22.97
C ARG A 36 5.98 -16.05 23.54
N GLU A 37 6.40 -15.10 22.70
CA GLU A 37 6.80 -13.75 23.14
C GLU A 37 5.62 -13.04 23.83
N PHE A 38 4.42 -13.15 23.27
CA PHE A 38 3.20 -12.61 23.88
C PHE A 38 2.88 -13.29 25.22
N ALA A 39 2.97 -14.62 25.28
CA ALA A 39 2.59 -15.39 26.47
C ALA A 39 3.59 -15.25 27.63
N ASN A 40 4.89 -15.22 27.33
CA ASN A 40 5.95 -15.28 28.33
C ASN A 40 6.44 -13.91 28.82
N GLY A 41 5.90 -12.80 28.30
CA GLY A 41 6.22 -11.46 28.78
C GLY A 41 4.97 -10.74 29.29
N GLY A 42 5.05 -10.06 30.43
CA GLY A 42 4.16 -8.92 30.68
C GLY A 42 4.43 -7.81 29.64
N LEU A 43 3.57 -6.78 29.54
CA LEU A 43 3.77 -5.65 28.62
C LEU A 43 5.18 -5.04 28.71
N ASN A 44 5.76 -5.01 29.92
CA ASN A 44 7.10 -4.49 30.20
C ASN A 44 8.25 -5.50 29.98
N VAL A 45 7.94 -6.77 29.67
CA VAL A 45 8.92 -7.86 29.53
C VAL A 45 8.97 -8.40 28.10
N SER A 46 7.83 -8.48 27.41
CA SER A 46 7.78 -8.92 26.00
C SER A 46 8.28 -7.84 25.03
N GLY A 47 8.21 -6.55 25.42
CA GLY A 47 8.49 -5.43 24.52
C GLY A 47 7.50 -5.32 23.35
N ASN A 48 6.40 -6.07 23.40
CA ASN A 48 5.39 -6.14 22.34
C ASN A 48 4.01 -5.76 22.94
N ASP A 49 3.34 -4.79 22.34
CA ASP A 49 2.01 -4.33 22.77
C ASP A 49 0.89 -5.34 22.43
N PHE A 50 1.08 -6.14 21.38
CA PHE A 50 0.20 -7.21 20.95
C PHE A 50 1.00 -8.33 20.25
N GLY A 51 0.39 -9.50 20.07
CA GLY A 51 0.90 -10.57 19.22
C GLY A 51 -0.02 -10.83 18.01
N SER A 52 0.51 -11.48 16.98
CA SER A 52 -0.29 -11.88 15.80
C SER A 52 0.20 -13.22 15.24
N GLY A 53 -0.74 -14.07 14.84
CA GLY A 53 -0.41 -15.36 14.23
C GLY A 53 -1.59 -16.11 13.63
N ASP A 54 -1.31 -16.94 12.61
CA ASP A 54 -2.30 -17.80 11.91
C ASP A 54 -2.58 -19.12 12.66
N ILE A 55 -2.19 -19.17 13.92
CA ILE A 55 -2.33 -20.30 14.84
C ILE A 55 -2.85 -19.67 16.14
N PRO A 56 -3.85 -20.21 16.84
CA PRO A 56 -4.16 -19.73 18.18
C PRO A 56 -2.97 -19.94 19.13
N LEU A 57 -2.98 -19.30 20.29
CA LEU A 57 -2.13 -19.74 21.39
C LEU A 57 -2.50 -21.19 21.74
N SER A 58 -1.51 -22.06 21.92
CA SER A 58 -1.79 -23.43 22.37
C SER A 58 -2.45 -23.43 23.74
N SER A 59 -3.25 -24.46 24.06
CA SER A 59 -3.93 -24.54 25.37
C SER A 59 -2.98 -24.34 26.55
N THR A 60 -1.75 -24.85 26.46
CA THR A 60 -0.71 -24.64 27.48
C THR A 60 -0.32 -23.17 27.60
N LEU A 61 0.04 -22.51 26.50
CA LEU A 61 0.41 -21.08 26.52
C LEU A 61 -0.76 -20.21 26.96
N TRP A 62 -1.98 -20.55 26.54
CA TRP A 62 -3.20 -19.87 26.96
C TRP A 62 -3.41 -19.99 28.48
N ALA A 63 -3.24 -21.20 29.03
CA ALA A 63 -3.32 -21.42 30.47
C ALA A 63 -2.23 -20.64 31.23
N ASP A 64 -1.00 -20.58 30.71
CA ASP A 64 0.11 -19.83 31.31
C ASP A 64 -0.19 -18.31 31.35
N VAL A 65 -0.71 -17.75 30.26
CA VAL A 65 -1.17 -16.35 30.21
C VAL A 65 -2.20 -16.09 31.31
N ARG A 66 -3.22 -16.95 31.43
CA ARG A 66 -4.28 -16.80 32.43
C ARG A 66 -3.74 -16.97 33.86
N ALA A 67 -2.83 -17.90 34.08
CA ALA A 67 -2.23 -18.17 35.39
C ALA A 67 -1.34 -17.02 35.87
N SER A 68 -0.73 -16.26 34.96
CA SER A 68 0.08 -15.08 35.28
C SER A 68 -0.73 -13.85 35.74
N GLY A 69 -2.06 -13.99 35.88
CA GLY A 69 -2.97 -12.89 36.22
C GLY A 69 -3.26 -11.96 35.05
N ASN A 70 -2.72 -12.24 33.86
CA ASN A 70 -3.00 -11.50 32.65
C ASN A 70 -4.33 -11.96 32.05
N SER A 71 -5.30 -11.03 31.98
CA SER A 71 -6.49 -11.19 31.15
C SER A 71 -6.12 -10.89 29.69
N ALA A 72 -6.28 -11.89 28.81
CA ALA A 72 -6.01 -11.77 27.39
C ALA A 72 -7.21 -12.23 26.56
N VAL A 73 -7.22 -11.79 25.31
CA VAL A 73 -8.22 -12.15 24.29
C VAL A 73 -7.52 -12.55 22.99
N GLN A 74 -8.15 -13.43 22.23
CA GLN A 74 -7.74 -13.81 20.88
C GLN A 74 -8.81 -13.30 19.90
N ILE A 75 -8.41 -12.39 19.00
CA ILE A 75 -9.32 -11.71 18.07
C ILE A 75 -8.98 -12.15 16.65
N PRO A 76 -9.78 -13.03 16.02
CA PRO A 76 -9.57 -13.35 14.61
C PRO A 76 -9.80 -12.08 13.77
N TYR A 77 -9.04 -11.86 12.70
CA TYR A 77 -9.26 -10.68 11.85
C TYR A 77 -9.14 -10.93 10.35
N LEU A 78 -8.54 -12.05 9.93
CA LEU A 78 -8.53 -12.48 8.54
C LEU A 78 -8.42 -13.98 8.41
N MET A 79 -8.62 -14.47 7.20
CA MET A 79 -8.42 -15.85 6.81
C MET A 79 -7.38 -15.93 5.70
N ASN A 80 -6.57 -16.98 5.76
CA ASN A 80 -5.44 -17.18 4.87
C ASN A 80 -5.49 -18.62 4.34
N PRO A 81 -5.95 -18.82 3.09
CA PRO A 81 -5.90 -20.12 2.46
C PRO A 81 -4.44 -20.51 2.17
N VAL A 82 -4.14 -21.79 2.29
CA VAL A 82 -2.85 -22.37 1.92
C VAL A 82 -3.08 -23.33 0.77
N SER A 83 -2.25 -23.25 -0.25
CA SER A 83 -2.36 -24.11 -1.43
C SER A 83 -1.10 -24.91 -1.68
N ILE A 84 -1.28 -26.02 -2.38
CA ILE A 84 -0.19 -26.87 -2.84
C ILE A 84 0.14 -26.45 -4.27
N PHE A 85 1.40 -26.12 -4.50
CA PHE A 85 1.89 -25.70 -5.80
C PHE A 85 2.93 -26.68 -6.31
N HIS A 86 3.01 -26.83 -7.62
CA HIS A 86 3.95 -27.71 -8.28
C HIS A 86 4.59 -27.04 -9.51
N ASN A 87 5.78 -27.48 -9.88
CA ASN A 87 6.45 -27.05 -11.10
C ASN A 87 6.65 -28.23 -12.06
N ILE A 88 5.57 -28.82 -12.57
CA ILE A 88 5.72 -29.85 -13.60
C ILE A 88 5.64 -29.15 -14.96
N PRO A 89 6.73 -29.10 -15.75
CA PRO A 89 6.70 -28.46 -17.05
C PRO A 89 5.62 -29.07 -17.94
N GLY A 90 4.85 -28.23 -18.63
CA GLY A 90 3.78 -28.66 -19.53
C GLY A 90 2.45 -29.08 -18.86
N VAL A 91 2.41 -29.35 -17.56
CA VAL A 91 1.12 -29.60 -16.86
C VAL A 91 0.36 -28.28 -16.75
N ALA A 92 -0.96 -28.31 -16.98
CA ALA A 92 -1.79 -27.13 -16.89
C ALA A 92 -1.94 -26.69 -15.42
N ASN A 93 -2.36 -25.44 -15.20
CA ASN A 93 -2.76 -25.02 -13.86
C ASN A 93 -4.00 -25.82 -13.42
N GLY A 94 -4.18 -26.04 -12.12
CA GLY A 94 -5.23 -26.90 -11.56
C GLY A 94 -6.65 -26.53 -11.96
N ASP A 95 -6.90 -25.26 -12.28
CA ASP A 95 -8.19 -24.75 -12.73
C ASP A 95 -8.50 -25.04 -14.22
N LEU A 96 -7.51 -25.51 -14.98
CA LEU A 96 -7.63 -25.83 -16.40
C LEU A 96 -7.72 -27.35 -16.64
N PRO A 97 -8.31 -27.80 -17.76
CA PRO A 97 -8.26 -29.20 -18.17
C PRO A 97 -6.83 -29.72 -18.24
N GLY A 98 -6.57 -30.90 -17.65
CA GLY A 98 -5.22 -31.46 -17.54
C GLY A 98 -4.37 -30.86 -16.42
N GLY A 99 -4.99 -30.17 -15.46
CA GLY A 99 -4.37 -29.78 -14.19
C GLY A 99 -4.11 -31.00 -13.28
N LEU A 100 -3.13 -30.85 -12.37
CA LEU A 100 -2.73 -31.92 -11.45
C LEU A 100 -3.72 -32.05 -10.28
N ARG A 101 -4.13 -33.28 -9.95
CA ARG A 101 -4.96 -33.64 -8.79
C ARG A 101 -4.13 -34.41 -7.77
N LEU A 102 -4.28 -34.06 -6.50
CA LEU A 102 -3.60 -34.72 -5.38
C LEU A 102 -4.53 -34.95 -4.19
N ALA A 103 -4.78 -36.23 -3.86
CA ALA A 103 -5.55 -36.62 -2.67
C ALA A 103 -4.71 -36.43 -1.39
N CYS A 104 -5.36 -36.29 -0.24
CA CYS A 104 -4.68 -36.12 1.05
C CYS A 104 -3.66 -37.22 1.33
N GLU A 105 -4.00 -38.49 1.09
CA GLU A 105 -3.14 -39.64 1.33
C GLU A 105 -1.90 -39.64 0.42
N VAL A 106 -2.08 -39.22 -0.83
CA VAL A 106 -0.99 -39.09 -1.81
C VAL A 106 -0.07 -37.94 -1.40
N LEU A 107 -0.63 -36.80 -1.01
CA LEU A 107 0.13 -35.67 -0.48
C LEU A 107 0.94 -36.06 0.76
N ALA A 108 0.32 -36.73 1.73
CA ALA A 108 0.99 -37.18 2.95
C ALA A 108 2.20 -38.05 2.61
N ARG A 109 2.04 -38.99 1.69
CA ARG A 109 3.14 -39.86 1.25
C ARG A 109 4.22 -39.13 0.45
N ILE A 110 3.87 -38.14 -0.37
CA ILE A 110 4.86 -37.27 -1.04
C ILE A 110 5.67 -36.49 0.01
N PHE A 111 5.00 -35.82 0.94
CA PHE A 111 5.65 -34.99 1.97
C PHE A 111 6.40 -35.79 3.03
N LYS A 112 6.26 -37.13 3.06
CA LYS A 112 7.10 -38.04 3.86
C LYS A 112 8.25 -38.68 3.08
N GLY A 113 8.30 -38.49 1.76
CA GLY A 113 9.27 -39.16 0.90
C GLY A 113 8.93 -40.62 0.58
N ASP A 114 7.72 -41.10 0.91
CA ASP A 114 7.25 -42.44 0.56
C ASP A 114 6.87 -42.55 -0.94
N ILE A 115 6.50 -41.43 -1.56
CA ILE A 115 6.32 -41.29 -3.00
C ILE A 115 7.38 -40.30 -3.51
N THR A 116 8.32 -40.80 -4.30
CA THR A 116 9.50 -40.04 -4.74
C THR A 116 9.51 -39.71 -6.23
N ALA A 117 8.51 -40.15 -7.00
CA ALA A 117 8.44 -39.94 -8.45
C ALA A 117 7.01 -39.64 -8.91
N TRP A 118 6.88 -38.78 -9.92
CA TRP A 118 5.59 -38.30 -10.42
C TRP A 118 4.78 -39.36 -11.17
N ASP A 119 5.43 -40.42 -11.65
CA ASP A 119 4.81 -41.58 -12.30
C ASP A 119 4.41 -42.69 -11.31
N HIS A 120 4.39 -42.39 -10.01
CA HIS A 120 3.89 -43.33 -9.01
C HIS A 120 2.45 -43.75 -9.35
N PRO A 121 2.10 -45.06 -9.24
CA PRO A 121 0.78 -45.57 -9.66
C PRO A 121 -0.42 -44.80 -9.08
N ASP A 122 -0.36 -44.41 -7.81
CA ASP A 122 -1.44 -43.65 -7.16
C ASP A 122 -1.62 -42.23 -7.72
N ILE A 123 -0.54 -41.58 -8.19
CA ILE A 123 -0.63 -40.27 -8.85
C ILE A 123 -1.23 -40.47 -10.24
N LEU A 124 -0.76 -41.46 -11.01
CA LEU A 124 -1.27 -41.75 -12.34
C LEU A 124 -2.75 -42.14 -12.33
N ALA A 125 -3.19 -42.88 -11.32
CA ALA A 125 -4.57 -43.35 -11.19
C ALA A 125 -5.59 -42.20 -11.08
N ILE A 126 -5.22 -41.11 -10.39
CA ILE A 126 -6.11 -39.95 -10.18
C ILE A 126 -5.90 -38.83 -11.21
N ASN A 127 -4.91 -38.98 -12.11
CA ASN A 127 -4.55 -38.01 -13.15
C ASN A 127 -4.55 -38.61 -14.57
N PRO A 128 -5.65 -39.25 -15.04
CA PRO A 128 -5.67 -39.86 -16.38
C PRO A 128 -5.58 -38.82 -17.51
N ASP A 129 -5.97 -37.57 -17.23
CA ASP A 129 -6.00 -36.47 -18.20
C ASP A 129 -4.64 -35.75 -18.32
N VAL A 130 -3.68 -36.03 -17.44
CA VAL A 130 -2.31 -35.48 -17.51
C VAL A 130 -1.47 -36.37 -18.43
N PRO A 131 -0.83 -35.82 -19.49
CA PRO A 131 0.00 -36.64 -20.37
C PRO A 131 1.12 -37.34 -19.62
N ARG A 132 1.16 -38.68 -19.70
CA ARG A 132 2.15 -39.51 -18.96
C ARG A 132 3.60 -39.13 -19.23
N SER A 133 3.92 -38.68 -20.44
CA SER A 133 5.26 -38.23 -20.82
C SER A 133 5.79 -37.06 -19.98
N LEU A 134 4.90 -36.30 -19.33
CA LEU A 134 5.28 -35.23 -18.40
C LEU A 134 5.65 -35.75 -17.01
N LEU A 135 5.30 -36.99 -16.67
CA LEU A 135 5.46 -37.59 -15.34
C LEU A 135 6.47 -38.76 -15.32
N GLU A 136 6.55 -39.54 -16.40
CA GLU A 136 7.39 -40.75 -16.51
C GLU A 136 8.89 -40.46 -16.27
N GLY A 137 9.46 -41.19 -15.32
CA GLY A 137 10.87 -41.09 -14.92
C GLY A 137 11.24 -39.76 -14.25
N LYS A 138 10.27 -38.99 -13.74
CA LYS A 138 10.52 -37.69 -13.11
C LYS A 138 10.46 -37.80 -11.58
N SER A 139 11.60 -37.59 -10.93
CA SER A 139 11.66 -37.51 -9.47
C SER A 139 10.91 -36.30 -8.94
N ILE A 140 10.28 -36.46 -7.77
CA ILE A 140 9.64 -35.38 -7.03
C ILE A 140 10.67 -34.66 -6.17
N ILE A 141 10.66 -33.33 -6.23
CA ILE A 141 11.44 -32.48 -5.32
C ILE A 141 10.45 -31.80 -4.37
N VAL A 142 10.45 -32.19 -3.10
CA VAL A 142 9.58 -31.63 -2.08
C VAL A 142 10.28 -30.43 -1.44
N VAL A 143 9.66 -29.25 -1.49
CA VAL A 143 10.15 -28.03 -0.85
C VAL A 143 9.32 -27.75 0.40
N THR A 144 9.99 -27.59 1.54
CA THR A 144 9.35 -27.42 2.86
C THR A 144 10.02 -26.31 3.66
N ARG A 145 9.32 -25.73 4.64
CA ARG A 145 9.87 -24.70 5.53
C ARG A 145 10.72 -25.31 6.64
N ASN A 146 11.90 -24.73 6.90
CA ASN A 146 12.77 -25.11 8.05
C ASN A 146 12.66 -24.17 9.26
N SER A 147 11.92 -23.08 9.12
CA SER A 147 11.59 -22.15 10.19
C SER A 147 10.09 -22.22 10.50
N GLY A 148 9.71 -21.76 11.69
CA GLY A 148 8.30 -21.69 12.12
C GLY A 148 7.40 -21.05 11.04
N SER A 149 6.42 -21.81 10.56
CA SER A 149 5.53 -21.42 9.47
C SER A 149 4.09 -21.85 9.75
N SER A 150 3.17 -20.91 9.63
CA SER A 150 1.74 -21.19 9.65
C SER A 150 1.30 -22.08 8.49
N SER A 151 1.80 -21.86 7.27
CA SER A 151 1.52 -22.74 6.12
C SER A 151 1.96 -24.19 6.35
N THR A 152 3.03 -24.40 7.14
CA THR A 152 3.48 -25.74 7.57
C THR A 152 2.50 -26.36 8.57
N TYR A 153 2.02 -25.57 9.52
CA TYR A 153 0.97 -26.00 10.44
C TYR A 153 -0.32 -26.34 9.68
N GLY A 154 -0.74 -25.50 8.74
CA GLY A 154 -1.91 -25.74 7.90
C GLY A 154 -1.81 -27.03 7.08
N LEU A 155 -0.67 -27.25 6.42
CA LEU A 155 -0.40 -28.50 5.71
C LEU A 155 -0.45 -29.70 6.65
N SER A 156 0.38 -29.71 7.69
CA SER A 156 0.48 -30.88 8.59
C SER A 156 -0.83 -31.19 9.28
N LYS A 157 -1.59 -30.17 9.69
CA LYS A 157 -2.92 -30.34 10.29
C LYS A 157 -3.95 -30.86 9.28
N TYR A 158 -3.92 -30.38 8.04
CA TYR A 158 -4.76 -30.94 6.97
C TYR A 158 -4.47 -32.41 6.72
N LEU A 159 -3.19 -32.78 6.61
CA LEU A 159 -2.78 -34.17 6.37
C LEU A 159 -3.15 -35.09 7.54
N ASP A 160 -3.04 -34.60 8.78
CA ASP A 160 -3.40 -35.39 9.96
C ASP A 160 -4.92 -35.58 10.10
N GLN A 161 -5.69 -34.51 9.91
CA GLN A 161 -7.14 -34.52 10.12
C GLN A 161 -7.93 -35.13 8.95
N SER A 162 -7.54 -34.81 7.71
CA SER A 162 -8.34 -35.17 6.52
C SER A 162 -8.00 -36.54 5.94
N CYS A 163 -6.86 -37.12 6.32
CA CYS A 163 -6.51 -38.50 6.00
C CYS A 163 -5.90 -39.21 7.22
N PRO A 164 -6.72 -39.54 8.24
CA PRO A 164 -6.24 -40.14 9.47
C PRO A 164 -5.38 -41.39 9.23
N GLY A 165 -4.22 -41.43 9.86
CA GLY A 165 -3.25 -42.52 9.74
C GLY A 165 -2.29 -42.41 8.54
N ALA A 166 -2.55 -41.53 7.56
CA ALA A 166 -1.64 -41.32 6.44
C ALA A 166 -0.45 -40.43 6.81
N TRP A 167 -0.65 -39.37 7.62
CA TRP A 167 0.42 -38.48 8.07
C TRP A 167 1.27 -39.10 9.17
N GLY A 168 0.76 -39.17 10.41
CA GLY A 168 1.46 -39.81 11.53
C GLY A 168 2.76 -39.13 11.96
N TRP A 169 3.00 -37.89 11.51
CA TRP A 169 4.13 -37.03 11.89
C TRP A 169 3.62 -35.84 12.71
N ASP A 170 4.55 -34.99 13.17
CA ASP A 170 4.21 -33.82 13.98
C ASP A 170 3.21 -32.90 13.26
N VAL A 171 2.23 -32.38 14.01
CA VAL A 171 1.32 -31.31 13.57
C VAL A 171 1.76 -30.02 14.25
N SER A 172 2.56 -29.21 13.56
CA SER A 172 3.12 -28.01 14.14
C SER A 172 3.61 -27.03 13.07
N SER A 173 4.05 -25.84 13.50
CA SER A 173 4.71 -24.87 12.60
C SER A 173 6.09 -25.33 12.11
N THR A 174 6.62 -26.44 12.62
CA THR A 174 7.92 -27.03 12.30
C THR A 174 7.87 -28.55 12.47
N VAL A 175 7.82 -29.29 11.36
CA VAL A 175 7.79 -30.76 11.40
C VAL A 175 9.22 -31.29 11.52
N ASN A 176 9.58 -31.82 12.68
CA ASN A 176 10.96 -32.25 13.00
C ASN A 176 11.39 -33.48 12.18
N GLN A 177 10.43 -34.29 11.75
CA GLN A 177 10.68 -35.50 10.97
C GLN A 177 11.41 -35.20 9.66
N TRP A 178 11.15 -34.04 9.01
CA TRP A 178 11.88 -33.62 7.81
C TRP A 178 13.38 -33.48 8.04
N ASP A 179 13.80 -33.07 9.24
CA ASP A 179 15.23 -32.92 9.55
C ASP A 179 15.84 -34.27 9.97
N SER A 180 15.08 -35.12 10.68
CA SER A 180 15.55 -36.44 11.14
C SER A 180 15.52 -37.54 10.07
N GLN A 181 14.68 -37.41 9.04
CA GLN A 181 14.44 -38.43 8.00
C GLN A 181 14.79 -37.90 6.61
N ALA A 182 15.77 -37.00 6.47
CA ALA A 182 16.10 -36.37 5.20
C ALA A 182 16.27 -37.37 4.05
N TRP A 183 15.67 -37.08 2.89
CA TRP A 183 15.80 -37.85 1.65
C TRP A 183 16.29 -36.96 0.51
N ALA A 184 16.81 -37.58 -0.55
CA ALA A 184 17.44 -36.86 -1.67
C ALA A 184 16.51 -35.85 -2.37
N GLY A 185 15.19 -36.09 -2.33
CA GLY A 185 14.18 -35.22 -2.91
C GLY A 185 13.70 -34.10 -1.99
N LEU A 186 14.18 -34.00 -0.74
CA LEU A 186 13.76 -32.96 0.20
C LEU A 186 14.65 -31.72 0.08
N GLN A 187 14.03 -30.57 -0.08
CA GLN A 187 14.65 -29.26 0.02
C GLN A 187 14.00 -28.41 1.11
N ARG A 188 14.82 -27.56 1.74
CA ARG A 188 14.42 -26.73 2.87
C ARG A 188 14.52 -25.24 2.48
N ALA A 189 13.48 -24.47 2.84
CA ALA A 189 13.38 -23.05 2.57
C ALA A 189 13.21 -22.25 3.86
N GLN A 190 13.94 -21.13 3.96
CA GLN A 190 13.96 -20.30 5.16
C GLN A 190 12.69 -19.46 5.35
N ASN A 191 12.06 -19.05 4.26
CA ASN A 191 10.89 -18.18 4.25
C ASN A 191 10.03 -18.45 3.00
N SER A 192 8.86 -17.82 2.90
CA SER A 192 7.93 -18.00 1.78
C SER A 192 8.50 -17.54 0.43
N GLN A 193 9.38 -16.53 0.39
CA GLN A 193 10.03 -16.08 -0.84
C GLN A 193 10.96 -17.15 -1.42
N VAL A 194 11.75 -17.83 -0.57
CA VAL A 194 12.61 -18.93 -1.02
C VAL A 194 11.77 -20.15 -1.44
N MET A 195 10.62 -20.39 -0.81
CA MET A 195 9.68 -21.42 -1.29
C MET A 195 9.19 -21.10 -2.70
N GLU A 196 8.72 -19.86 -2.92
CA GLU A 196 8.22 -19.36 -4.20
C GLU A 196 9.28 -19.42 -5.30
N GLU A 197 10.52 -18.98 -5.02
CA GLU A 197 11.64 -19.05 -5.96
C GLU A 197 11.92 -20.49 -6.41
N LYS A 198 11.95 -21.44 -5.47
CA LYS A 198 12.16 -22.86 -5.80
C LYS A 198 10.99 -23.43 -6.62
N LEU A 199 9.76 -23.13 -6.21
CA LEU A 199 8.56 -23.59 -6.90
C LEU A 199 8.38 -22.96 -8.28
N SER A 200 8.96 -21.80 -8.55
CA SER A 200 8.89 -21.17 -9.87
C SER A 200 10.04 -21.61 -10.80
N THR A 201 11.24 -21.81 -10.25
CA THR A 201 12.45 -22.01 -11.07
C THR A 201 12.92 -23.46 -11.20
N GLU A 202 12.62 -24.33 -10.23
CA GLU A 202 13.11 -25.70 -10.20
C GLU A 202 12.05 -26.68 -10.72
N PRO A 203 12.26 -27.35 -11.87
CA PRO A 203 11.31 -28.32 -12.40
C PRO A 203 11.09 -29.51 -11.46
N TYR A 204 9.87 -30.05 -11.53
CA TYR A 204 9.36 -31.19 -10.78
C TYR A 204 9.30 -30.98 -9.26
N THR A 205 9.31 -29.72 -8.82
CA THR A 205 9.08 -29.36 -7.42
C THR A 205 7.59 -29.44 -7.03
N ILE A 206 7.36 -29.67 -5.75
CA ILE A 206 6.07 -29.54 -5.06
C ILE A 206 6.29 -28.90 -3.69
N GLY A 207 5.39 -28.02 -3.28
CA GLY A 207 5.46 -27.34 -1.99
C GLY A 207 4.14 -26.68 -1.65
N TYR A 208 4.16 -25.88 -0.60
CA TYR A 208 2.98 -25.20 -0.08
C TYR A 208 3.30 -23.75 0.25
N ILE A 209 2.38 -22.85 -0.05
CA ILE A 209 2.47 -21.44 0.30
C ILE A 209 1.06 -20.89 0.46
N GLU A 210 0.94 -19.75 1.12
CA GLU A 210 -0.26 -18.94 1.15
C GLU A 210 -0.81 -18.77 -0.28
N SER A 211 -2.08 -19.13 -0.52
CA SER A 211 -2.62 -19.30 -1.87
C SER A 211 -2.53 -18.02 -2.70
N GLY A 212 -2.89 -16.88 -2.09
CA GLY A 212 -2.82 -15.57 -2.72
C GLY A 212 -1.40 -15.19 -3.15
N GLN A 213 -0.40 -15.52 -2.33
CA GLN A 213 1.01 -15.28 -2.68
C GLN A 213 1.45 -16.15 -3.85
N GLY A 214 1.17 -17.46 -3.81
CA GLY A 214 1.55 -18.35 -4.90
C GLY A 214 0.90 -17.98 -6.23
N GLN A 215 -0.34 -17.50 -6.19
CA GLN A 215 -1.06 -17.02 -7.37
C GLN A 215 -0.50 -15.72 -7.93
N ALA A 216 -0.19 -14.74 -7.06
CA ALA A 216 0.47 -13.50 -7.48
C ALA A 216 1.84 -13.79 -8.13
N ALA A 217 2.53 -14.85 -7.69
CA ALA A 217 3.77 -15.34 -8.28
C ALA A 217 3.59 -16.21 -9.54
N GLY A 218 2.35 -16.47 -9.97
CA GLY A 218 2.06 -17.29 -11.15
C GLY A 218 2.40 -18.77 -11.00
N LEU A 219 2.47 -19.28 -9.77
CA LEU A 219 2.71 -20.70 -9.49
C LEU A 219 1.50 -21.55 -9.91
N LYS A 220 1.76 -22.77 -10.35
CA LYS A 220 0.69 -23.72 -10.72
C LYS A 220 0.17 -24.43 -9.49
N GLU A 221 -1.11 -24.21 -9.20
CA GLU A 221 -1.81 -24.80 -8.07
C GLU A 221 -2.32 -26.20 -8.43
N ALA A 222 -2.12 -27.17 -7.53
CA ALA A 222 -2.73 -28.49 -7.66
C ALA A 222 -4.19 -28.46 -7.18
N GLN A 223 -5.05 -29.24 -7.82
CA GLN A 223 -6.38 -29.50 -7.32
C GLN A 223 -6.32 -30.44 -6.11
N ILE A 224 -6.94 -30.02 -5.00
CA ILE A 224 -7.02 -30.81 -3.78
C ILE A 224 -8.43 -31.39 -3.66
N ARG A 225 -8.51 -32.65 -3.20
CA ARG A 225 -9.79 -33.29 -2.89
C ARG A 225 -10.29 -32.78 -1.54
N ASN A 226 -11.46 -32.13 -1.51
CA ASN A 226 -12.09 -31.78 -0.24
C ASN A 226 -12.83 -32.99 0.38
N GLN A 227 -13.41 -32.78 1.57
CA GLN A 227 -14.14 -33.82 2.32
C GLN A 227 -15.32 -34.42 1.54
N ASP A 228 -16.01 -33.59 0.75
CA ASP A 228 -17.12 -34.01 -0.11
C ASP A 228 -16.67 -34.73 -1.38
N GLY A 229 -15.36 -34.96 -1.52
CA GLY A 229 -14.76 -35.70 -2.62
C GLY A 229 -14.58 -34.91 -3.91
N ARG A 230 -14.80 -33.59 -3.89
CA ARG A 230 -14.65 -32.68 -5.04
C ARG A 230 -13.21 -32.24 -5.20
N TRP A 231 -12.77 -32.13 -6.45
CA TRP A 231 -11.47 -31.59 -6.83
C TRP A 231 -11.62 -30.12 -7.19
N LEU A 232 -10.86 -29.26 -6.53
CA LEU A 232 -10.89 -27.82 -6.76
C LEU A 232 -9.51 -27.22 -6.51
N THR A 233 -9.27 -26.02 -7.02
CA THR A 233 -8.24 -25.08 -6.55
C THR A 233 -8.85 -24.08 -5.57
N HIS A 234 -8.04 -23.28 -4.86
CA HIS A 234 -8.58 -22.27 -3.96
C HIS A 234 -9.40 -21.20 -4.71
N THR A 235 -9.07 -20.89 -5.97
CA THR A 235 -9.81 -19.94 -6.82
C THR A 235 -11.19 -20.47 -7.24
N GLN A 236 -11.35 -21.79 -7.27
CA GLN A 236 -12.63 -22.44 -7.58
C GLN A 236 -13.48 -22.64 -6.32
N ALA A 237 -12.89 -22.51 -5.13
CA ALA A 237 -13.61 -22.64 -3.87
C ALA A 237 -14.56 -21.46 -3.64
N ASN A 238 -15.70 -21.72 -3.03
CA ASN A 238 -16.54 -20.67 -2.49
C ASN A 238 -15.87 -20.14 -1.21
N LEU A 239 -15.31 -18.94 -1.30
CA LEU A 239 -14.72 -18.21 -0.17
C LEU A 239 -15.43 -16.86 0.04
N GLY A 240 -16.64 -16.73 -0.51
CA GLY A 240 -17.42 -15.50 -0.45
C GLY A 240 -18.08 -15.28 0.92
N ASP A 241 -18.38 -14.02 1.22
CA ASP A 241 -18.92 -13.57 2.51
C ASP A 241 -20.08 -14.42 3.05
N ALA A 242 -21.04 -14.79 2.20
CA ALA A 242 -22.22 -15.56 2.63
C ALA A 242 -21.85 -16.97 3.12
N TYR A 243 -20.95 -17.64 2.40
CA TYR A 243 -20.48 -18.97 2.77
C TYR A 243 -19.60 -18.92 4.03
N MET A 244 -18.70 -17.95 4.08
CA MET A 244 -17.83 -17.77 5.25
C MET A 244 -18.64 -17.34 6.49
N ALA A 245 -19.75 -16.62 6.34
CA ALA A 245 -20.65 -16.27 7.44
C ALA A 245 -21.37 -17.49 8.04
N GLU A 246 -21.68 -18.48 7.21
CA GLU A 246 -22.24 -19.75 7.67
C GLU A 246 -21.19 -20.58 8.41
N LEU A 247 -19.99 -20.72 7.83
CA LEU A 247 -18.88 -21.45 8.45
C LEU A 247 -18.39 -20.82 9.76
N LEU A 248 -18.34 -19.48 9.81
CA LEU A 248 -17.89 -18.71 10.97
C LEU A 248 -19.08 -18.12 11.73
N ASN A 249 -20.13 -18.93 11.90
CA ASN A 249 -21.30 -18.52 12.66
C ASN A 249 -20.88 -18.11 14.09
N PRO A 250 -21.11 -16.86 14.52
CA PRO A 250 -20.69 -16.38 15.83
C PRO A 250 -21.24 -17.20 17.01
N ALA A 251 -22.36 -17.91 16.84
CA ALA A 251 -22.93 -18.79 17.86
C ALA A 251 -22.15 -20.10 18.07
N GLN A 252 -21.31 -20.49 17.12
CA GLN A 252 -20.50 -21.71 17.15
C GLN A 252 -19.03 -21.44 17.49
N LEU A 253 -18.59 -20.18 17.36
CA LEU A 253 -17.22 -19.78 17.67
C LEU A 253 -16.98 -19.69 19.18
N PRO A 254 -15.77 -20.04 19.66
CA PRO A 254 -15.37 -19.76 21.03
C PRO A 254 -15.54 -18.27 21.36
N ALA A 255 -15.79 -17.95 22.63
CA ALA A 255 -15.71 -16.57 23.08
C ALA A 255 -14.27 -16.05 22.89
N GLU A 256 -14.12 -14.75 22.66
CA GLU A 256 -12.83 -14.08 22.46
C GLU A 256 -11.91 -14.19 23.71
N THR A 257 -12.51 -14.47 24.88
CA THR A 257 -11.84 -14.74 26.17
C THR A 257 -11.65 -16.24 26.48
N ALA A 258 -12.01 -17.13 25.56
CA ALA A 258 -11.87 -18.57 25.71
C ALA A 258 -10.56 -19.08 25.09
N ASP A 259 -10.27 -20.36 25.32
CA ASP A 259 -9.21 -21.05 24.59
C ASP A 259 -9.66 -21.28 23.15
N TRP A 260 -8.88 -20.77 22.19
CA TRP A 260 -9.13 -20.93 20.76
C TRP A 260 -8.39 -22.12 20.15
N ASP A 261 -7.54 -22.84 20.89
CA ASP A 261 -6.88 -24.08 20.44
C ASP A 261 -7.87 -25.25 20.35
N THR A 262 -8.86 -25.06 19.49
CA THR A 262 -9.99 -25.95 19.23
C THR A 262 -10.07 -26.23 17.74
N GLU A 263 -11.05 -27.02 17.32
CA GLU A 263 -11.35 -27.24 15.89
C GLU A 263 -11.69 -25.95 15.12
N TRP A 264 -12.07 -24.88 15.81
CA TRP A 264 -12.44 -23.58 15.22
C TRP A 264 -11.26 -22.64 14.98
N ALA A 265 -10.07 -22.99 15.47
CA ALA A 265 -8.85 -22.23 15.17
C ALA A 265 -8.39 -22.33 13.71
N THR A 266 -8.95 -23.29 12.98
CA THR A 266 -8.66 -23.53 11.56
C THR A 266 -9.93 -23.94 10.86
N LEU A 267 -10.12 -23.50 9.62
CA LEU A 267 -11.20 -23.95 8.75
C LEU A 267 -10.73 -25.15 7.88
N ILE A 268 -9.90 -26.00 8.46
CA ILE A 268 -9.30 -27.16 7.80
C ILE A 268 -10.31 -28.30 7.76
N GLY A 269 -10.40 -28.98 6.62
CA GLY A 269 -11.20 -30.20 6.47
C GLY A 269 -12.70 -30.00 6.70
N ARG A 270 -13.22 -28.80 6.44
CA ARG A 270 -14.67 -28.52 6.54
C ARG A 270 -15.43 -29.17 5.38
N GLU A 271 -16.64 -29.62 5.67
CA GLU A 271 -17.57 -30.17 4.66
C GLU A 271 -18.06 -29.09 3.69
N GLY A 272 -18.67 -29.50 2.59
CA GLY A 272 -19.25 -28.61 1.58
C GLY A 272 -18.61 -28.78 0.21
N ALA A 273 -19.46 -28.80 -0.83
CA ALA A 273 -19.05 -29.19 -2.17
C ALA A 273 -17.96 -28.28 -2.77
N ASP A 274 -17.99 -26.99 -2.44
CA ASP A 274 -17.07 -25.98 -2.97
C ASP A 274 -16.12 -25.43 -1.88
N THR A 275 -15.90 -26.19 -0.80
CA THR A 275 -15.05 -25.78 0.33
C THR A 275 -13.57 -26.00 0.07
N TRP A 276 -12.74 -24.98 0.28
CA TRP A 276 -11.28 -25.16 0.29
C TRP A 276 -10.82 -25.86 1.58
N PRO A 277 -10.03 -26.95 1.51
CA PRO A 277 -9.76 -27.77 2.69
C PRO A 277 -8.65 -27.24 3.60
N ILE A 278 -7.88 -26.21 3.21
CA ILE A 278 -6.75 -25.69 3.99
C ILE A 278 -6.88 -24.17 4.14
N VAL A 279 -7.65 -23.74 5.14
CA VAL A 279 -7.82 -22.32 5.46
C VAL A 279 -7.45 -22.08 6.92
N LEU A 280 -6.48 -21.19 7.14
CA LEU A 280 -6.07 -20.74 8.46
C LEU A 280 -6.80 -19.46 8.85
N VAL A 281 -7.00 -19.26 10.14
CA VAL A 281 -7.53 -18.02 10.71
C VAL A 281 -6.39 -17.31 11.42
N THR A 282 -6.27 -16.00 11.19
CA THR A 282 -5.23 -15.19 11.83
C THR A 282 -5.80 -14.37 12.97
N PHE A 283 -5.11 -14.40 14.10
CA PHE A 283 -5.53 -13.81 15.36
C PHE A 283 -4.60 -12.68 15.77
N PHE A 284 -5.16 -11.64 16.36
CA PHE A 284 -4.45 -10.82 17.33
C PHE A 284 -4.51 -11.49 18.70
N TYR A 285 -3.40 -11.51 19.43
CA TYR A 285 -3.38 -11.78 20.86
C TYR A 285 -3.18 -10.46 21.59
N VAL A 286 -4.11 -10.13 22.49
CA VAL A 286 -4.19 -8.80 23.10
C VAL A 286 -4.47 -8.95 24.58
N ARG A 287 -3.84 -8.12 25.40
CA ARG A 287 -4.23 -8.01 26.82
C ARG A 287 -5.50 -7.17 26.90
N GLN A 288 -6.40 -7.56 27.78
CA GLN A 288 -7.64 -6.81 28.00
C GLN A 288 -7.38 -5.48 28.69
N ASP A 289 -6.30 -5.35 29.46
CA ASP A 289 -5.87 -4.09 30.05
C ASP A 289 -4.61 -3.58 29.34
N LEU A 290 -4.78 -2.50 28.57
CA LEU A 290 -3.71 -1.76 27.91
C LEU A 290 -3.43 -0.41 28.60
N SER A 291 -4.04 -0.14 29.76
CA SER A 291 -3.94 1.17 30.42
C SER A 291 -2.51 1.52 30.83
N SER A 292 -1.66 0.53 31.10
CA SER A 292 -0.23 0.78 31.39
C SER A 292 0.57 1.29 30.20
N LEU A 293 0.04 1.21 28.97
CA LEU A 293 0.68 1.74 27.76
C LEU A 293 0.38 3.23 27.53
N GLY A 294 -0.44 3.87 28.37
CA GLY A 294 -0.87 5.25 28.17
C GLY A 294 -1.56 5.44 26.81
N ALA A 295 -1.22 6.51 26.09
CA ALA A 295 -1.76 6.82 24.76
C ALA A 295 -1.47 5.73 23.71
N ALA A 296 -0.40 4.94 23.86
CA ALA A 296 -0.12 3.84 22.94
C ALA A 296 -1.18 2.73 23.03
N GLY A 297 -1.77 2.50 24.20
CA GLY A 297 -2.86 1.55 24.36
C GLY A 297 -4.11 1.93 23.55
N ASP A 298 -4.42 3.23 23.47
CA ASP A 298 -5.51 3.75 22.62
C ASP A 298 -5.24 3.47 21.13
N VAL A 299 -3.99 3.69 20.69
CA VAL A 299 -3.57 3.45 19.30
C VAL A 299 -3.60 1.96 18.95
N VAL A 300 -3.20 1.08 19.86
CA VAL A 300 -3.23 -0.38 19.65
C VAL A 300 -4.67 -0.86 19.45
N ARG A 301 -5.59 -0.46 20.32
CA ARG A 301 -7.02 -0.81 20.17
C ARG A 301 -7.59 -0.23 18.87
N LEU A 302 -7.33 1.06 18.59
CA LEU A 302 -7.75 1.72 17.36
C LEU A 302 -7.26 0.98 16.11
N PHE A 303 -5.99 0.59 16.08
CA PHE A 303 -5.42 -0.15 14.95
C PHE A 303 -6.18 -1.46 14.69
N MET A 304 -6.47 -2.24 15.73
CA MET A 304 -7.24 -3.48 15.60
C MET A 304 -8.67 -3.21 15.13
N GLU A 305 -9.31 -2.16 15.63
CA GLU A 305 -10.63 -1.74 15.16
C GLU A 305 -10.62 -1.33 13.68
N LEU A 306 -9.57 -0.64 13.22
CA LEU A 306 -9.39 -0.27 11.81
C LEU A 306 -9.12 -1.48 10.92
N VAL A 307 -8.36 -2.48 11.39
CA VAL A 307 -8.14 -3.73 10.67
C VAL A 307 -9.44 -4.51 10.46
N LEU A 308 -10.38 -4.42 11.42
CA LEU A 308 -11.70 -5.05 11.31
C LEU A 308 -12.72 -4.18 10.54
N ASP A 309 -12.44 -2.89 10.30
CA ASP A 309 -13.32 -1.99 9.55
C ASP A 309 -13.21 -2.19 8.03
N ASP A 310 -14.18 -1.68 7.27
CA ASP A 310 -14.18 -1.78 5.80
C ASP A 310 -13.00 -1.03 5.16
N ILE A 311 -12.37 -0.08 5.87
CA ILE A 311 -11.15 0.60 5.43
C ILE A 311 -9.96 -0.35 5.14
N ALA A 312 -9.91 -1.51 5.80
CA ALA A 312 -8.84 -2.49 5.61
C ALA A 312 -9.08 -3.42 4.41
N LEU A 313 -10.31 -3.51 3.88
CA LEU A 313 -10.66 -4.46 2.82
C LEU A 313 -9.82 -4.32 1.55
N PRO A 314 -9.56 -3.11 1.01
CA PRO A 314 -8.73 -2.96 -0.19
C PRO A 314 -7.28 -3.42 0.06
N TYR A 315 -6.80 -3.32 1.30
CA TYR A 315 -5.47 -3.78 1.67
C TYR A 315 -5.43 -5.31 1.79
N PHE A 316 -6.50 -5.95 2.28
CA PHE A 316 -6.60 -7.40 2.23
C PHE A 316 -6.59 -7.92 0.79
N GLU A 317 -7.39 -7.30 -0.09
CA GLU A 317 -7.47 -7.67 -1.50
C GLU A 317 -6.11 -7.58 -2.21
N GLU A 318 -5.35 -6.51 -1.96
CA GLU A 318 -4.01 -6.33 -2.55
C GLU A 318 -3.04 -7.47 -2.22
N PHE A 319 -3.14 -8.05 -1.02
CA PHE A 319 -2.31 -9.18 -0.60
C PHE A 319 -3.02 -10.53 -0.76
N ALA A 320 -4.17 -10.55 -1.46
CA ALA A 320 -5.01 -11.72 -1.66
C ALA A 320 -5.34 -12.45 -0.34
N LEU A 321 -5.58 -11.65 0.70
CA LEU A 321 -6.05 -12.08 2.02
C LEU A 321 -7.57 -12.04 2.05
N LEU A 322 -8.19 -12.94 2.81
CA LEU A 322 -9.64 -13.03 2.88
C LEU A 322 -10.12 -12.34 4.17
N PRO A 323 -10.98 -11.31 4.05
CA PRO A 323 -11.56 -10.69 5.24
C PRO A 323 -12.52 -11.65 5.93
N LEU A 324 -12.70 -11.47 7.24
CA LEU A 324 -13.81 -12.12 7.95
C LEU A 324 -15.16 -11.57 7.46
N PRO A 325 -16.25 -12.36 7.56
CA PRO A 325 -17.59 -11.88 7.28
C PRO A 325 -17.92 -10.61 8.05
N ARG A 326 -18.62 -9.67 7.39
CA ARG A 326 -18.95 -8.35 7.98
C ARG A 326 -19.60 -8.45 9.37
N THR A 327 -20.54 -9.36 9.54
CA THR A 327 -21.24 -9.58 10.83
C THR A 327 -20.29 -9.98 11.96
N LEU A 328 -19.27 -10.79 11.65
CA LEU A 328 -18.25 -11.19 12.61
C LEU A 328 -17.30 -10.02 12.90
N ARG A 329 -16.86 -9.28 11.87
CA ARG A 329 -16.01 -8.08 12.06
C ARG A 329 -16.69 -7.04 12.95
N ASP A 330 -17.98 -6.76 12.72
CA ASP A 330 -18.78 -5.83 13.53
C ASP A 330 -18.86 -6.29 15.00
N ARG A 331 -19.13 -7.58 15.24
CA ARG A 331 -19.13 -8.17 16.59
C ARG A 331 -17.78 -7.96 17.28
N LEU A 332 -16.67 -8.28 16.59
CA LEU A 332 -15.33 -8.24 17.17
C LEU A 332 -14.90 -6.80 17.50
N ARG A 333 -15.28 -5.82 16.69
CA ARG A 333 -15.07 -4.40 16.99
C ARG A 333 -15.81 -3.97 18.25
N LEU A 334 -17.08 -4.33 18.38
CA LEU A 334 -17.86 -4.06 19.59
C LEU A 334 -17.27 -4.76 20.81
N PHE A 335 -16.78 -5.99 20.64
CA PHE A 335 -16.10 -6.73 21.70
C PHE A 335 -14.84 -6.00 22.16
N LEU A 336 -13.97 -5.54 21.24
CA LEU A 336 -12.76 -4.78 21.54
C LEU A 336 -13.09 -3.51 22.35
N GLN A 337 -14.07 -2.74 21.88
CA GLN A 337 -14.48 -1.49 22.53
C GLN A 337 -15.00 -1.71 23.97
N ALA A 338 -15.70 -2.83 24.21
CA ALA A 338 -16.29 -3.14 25.50
C ALA A 338 -15.34 -3.84 26.47
N ASN A 339 -14.35 -4.60 25.98
CA ASN A 339 -13.55 -5.54 26.79
C ASN A 339 -12.05 -5.29 26.79
N VAL A 340 -11.56 -4.36 25.95
CA VAL A 340 -10.15 -3.91 25.95
C VAL A 340 -10.09 -2.49 26.50
N THR A 341 -9.68 -2.37 27.75
CA THR A 341 -9.51 -1.10 28.46
C THR A 341 -8.19 -0.45 28.09
N THR A 342 -8.22 0.87 27.97
CA THR A 342 -7.06 1.71 27.71
C THR A 342 -6.96 2.76 28.81
N ALA A 343 -5.90 3.57 28.84
CA ALA A 343 -5.74 4.59 29.87
C ALA A 343 -6.90 5.61 29.82
N GLY A 344 -7.42 5.87 28.61
CA GLY A 344 -8.46 6.83 28.33
C GLY A 344 -8.00 8.27 28.58
N GLY A 345 -8.26 9.17 27.64
CA GLY A 345 -8.33 10.60 27.97
C GLY A 345 -7.17 11.52 27.58
N GLU A 346 -6.32 11.19 26.61
CA GLU A 346 -5.54 12.23 25.91
C GLU A 346 -6.18 12.66 24.58
N LEU A 347 -6.76 11.72 23.82
CA LEU A 347 -7.42 11.99 22.54
C LEU A 347 -8.65 11.07 22.35
N GLU A 348 -9.80 11.65 22.00
CA GLU A 348 -10.93 10.88 21.48
C GLU A 348 -10.69 10.56 20.01
N TRP A 349 -10.31 9.32 19.73
CA TRP A 349 -10.07 8.84 18.38
C TRP A 349 -11.37 8.68 17.59
N ALA A 350 -11.41 9.26 16.39
CA ALA A 350 -12.46 9.06 15.41
C ALA A 350 -11.88 8.62 14.06
N THR A 351 -12.64 7.81 13.32
CA THR A 351 -12.28 7.38 11.97
C THR A 351 -13.16 8.11 10.96
N GLU A 352 -12.54 8.62 9.90
CA GLU A 352 -13.22 9.30 8.81
C GLU A 352 -12.95 8.56 7.49
N LEU A 353 -13.96 7.82 7.05
CA LEU A 353 -13.95 7.08 5.79
C LEU A 353 -14.29 8.01 4.62
N ARG A 354 -13.62 7.80 3.48
CA ARG A 354 -13.88 8.55 2.24
C ARG A 354 -15.24 8.15 1.66
N THR A 355 -16.30 8.82 2.12
CA THR A 355 -17.67 8.60 1.66
C THR A 355 -18.23 9.92 1.13
N ALA A 356 -18.74 9.95 -0.10
CA ALA A 356 -19.30 11.16 -0.67
C ALA A 356 -20.45 11.70 0.21
N GLY A 357 -20.31 12.92 0.73
CA GLY A 357 -21.35 13.60 1.52
C GLY A 357 -21.32 13.37 3.03
N ALA A 358 -20.31 12.66 3.58
CA ALA A 358 -20.12 12.58 5.03
C ALA A 358 -19.58 13.90 5.60
N GLY A 359 -20.05 14.28 6.80
CA GLY A 359 -19.55 15.48 7.50
C GLY A 359 -18.09 15.30 7.91
N LEU A 360 -17.25 16.32 7.66
CA LEU A 360 -15.82 16.23 7.92
C LEU A 360 -15.53 16.22 9.43
N LEU A 361 -14.82 15.19 9.91
CA LEU A 361 -14.36 15.10 11.31
C LEU A 361 -12.94 15.66 11.52
N SER A 362 -12.33 16.18 10.44
CA SER A 362 -10.92 16.59 10.34
C SER A 362 -10.43 17.61 11.37
N ASN A 363 -11.33 18.32 12.06
CA ASN A 363 -11.00 19.27 13.13
C ASN A 363 -10.74 18.63 14.50
N ARG A 364 -11.10 17.35 14.73
CA ARG A 364 -10.80 16.66 16.00
C ARG A 364 -9.30 16.44 16.18
N ASP A 365 -8.82 16.35 17.41
CA ASP A 365 -7.40 16.15 17.72
C ASP A 365 -6.96 14.69 17.55
N GLY A 366 -7.82 13.73 17.88
CA GLY A 366 -7.64 12.30 17.58
C GLY A 366 -8.46 11.90 16.37
N VAL A 367 -7.91 11.99 15.15
CA VAL A 367 -8.63 11.54 13.95
C VAL A 367 -7.71 10.76 13.02
N VAL A 368 -8.20 9.62 12.55
CA VAL A 368 -7.66 8.86 11.41
C VAL A 368 -8.56 9.15 10.21
N SER A 369 -8.07 9.97 9.28
CA SER A 369 -8.85 10.45 8.14
C SER A 369 -8.22 10.08 6.82
N MET A 370 -8.95 9.34 5.98
CA MET A 370 -8.47 8.97 4.64
C MET A 370 -8.26 10.21 3.74
N TYR A 371 -8.96 11.33 4.01
CA TYR A 371 -8.77 12.58 3.26
C TYR A 371 -7.37 13.19 3.45
N ARG A 372 -6.62 12.79 4.50
CA ARG A 372 -5.23 13.26 4.70
C ARG A 372 -4.26 12.76 3.65
N GLN A 373 -4.54 11.62 3.04
CA GLN A 373 -3.75 11.14 1.91
C GLN A 373 -3.82 12.11 0.73
N ASP A 374 -4.97 12.74 0.49
CA ASP A 374 -5.13 13.72 -0.58
C ASP A 374 -4.44 15.04 -0.23
N TYR A 375 -4.46 15.48 1.03
CA TYR A 375 -3.69 16.67 1.45
C TYR A 375 -2.18 16.46 1.28
N ILE A 376 -1.65 15.29 1.67
CA ILE A 376 -0.23 14.97 1.49
C ILE A 376 0.10 14.80 0.00
N THR A 377 -0.73 14.11 -0.77
CA THR A 377 -0.53 13.94 -2.22
C THR A 377 -0.58 15.28 -2.94
N GLN A 378 -1.53 16.14 -2.59
CA GLN A 378 -1.64 17.50 -3.10
C GLN A 378 -0.44 18.34 -2.69
N GLN A 379 -0.01 18.30 -1.43
CA GLN A 379 1.20 19.00 -0.98
C GLN A 379 2.47 18.51 -1.68
N VAL A 380 2.63 17.20 -1.89
CA VAL A 380 3.76 16.64 -2.64
C VAL A 380 3.71 17.09 -4.10
N PHE A 381 2.54 17.08 -4.73
CA PHE A 381 2.34 17.59 -6.08
C PHE A 381 2.67 19.11 -6.17
N ASP A 382 2.19 19.90 -5.21
CA ASP A 382 2.45 21.34 -5.12
C ASP A 382 3.94 21.65 -4.83
N MET A 383 4.58 20.83 -4.00
CA MET A 383 6.02 20.90 -3.72
C MET A 383 6.85 20.51 -4.94
N GLN A 384 6.48 19.45 -5.67
CA GLN A 384 7.13 19.06 -6.93
C GLN A 384 6.98 20.17 -7.98
N GLY A 385 5.80 20.80 -8.05
CA GLY A 385 5.56 21.99 -8.85
C GLY A 385 6.46 23.16 -8.45
N SER A 386 6.59 23.42 -7.14
CA SER A 386 7.43 24.47 -6.59
C SER A 386 8.93 24.20 -6.82
N ILE A 387 9.39 22.95 -6.69
CA ILE A 387 10.76 22.55 -7.04
C ILE A 387 11.01 22.74 -8.54
N GLY A 388 10.05 22.37 -9.40
CA GLY A 388 10.16 22.61 -10.85
C GLY A 388 10.22 24.09 -11.19
N LEU A 389 9.42 24.93 -10.50
CA LEU A 389 9.47 26.38 -10.63
C LEU A 389 10.79 26.96 -10.11
N LEU A 390 11.30 26.50 -8.97
CA LEU A 390 12.59 26.91 -8.39
C LEU A 390 13.76 26.50 -9.29
N GLN A 391 13.69 25.32 -9.92
CA GLN A 391 14.67 24.87 -10.91
C GLN A 391 14.62 25.72 -12.20
N GLN A 392 13.42 26.12 -12.65
CA GLN A 392 13.26 27.06 -13.76
C GLN A 392 13.74 28.48 -13.40
N GLN A 393 13.54 28.92 -12.15
CA GLN A 393 13.99 30.21 -11.64
C GLN A 393 15.53 30.24 -11.47
N ALA A 394 16.12 29.16 -10.94
CA ALA A 394 17.57 28.99 -10.84
C ALA A 394 18.25 28.94 -12.23
N ALA A 395 17.54 28.48 -13.26
CA ALA A 395 18.01 28.47 -14.65
C ALA A 395 17.89 29.84 -15.36
N ARG A 396 17.25 30.84 -14.74
CA ARG A 396 16.95 32.15 -15.37
C ARG A 396 17.38 33.29 -14.47
N GLY A 397 18.68 33.63 -14.51
CA GLY A 397 19.07 35.00 -14.15
C GLY A 397 18.33 35.99 -15.05
N HIS A 398 17.79 37.07 -14.46
CA HIS A 398 17.30 38.35 -15.04
C HIS A 398 15.88 38.78 -14.62
N LEU A 399 15.72 40.11 -14.56
CA LEU A 399 14.60 40.95 -14.08
C LEU A 399 13.21 40.65 -14.71
N TYR A 400 12.15 40.89 -13.93
CA TYR A 400 10.75 40.76 -14.39
C TYR A 400 9.92 42.04 -14.12
N GLN A 401 9.13 42.46 -15.10
CA GLN A 401 8.12 43.53 -15.01
C GLN A 401 6.72 42.90 -15.03
N LEU A 402 5.81 43.35 -14.16
CA LEU A 402 4.45 42.80 -14.03
C LEU A 402 3.38 43.89 -14.23
N HIS A 403 2.29 43.55 -14.93
CA HIS A 403 1.15 44.44 -15.20
C HIS A 403 -0.18 43.75 -14.81
N GLY A 404 -1.13 44.49 -14.22
CA GLY A 404 -2.47 43.97 -13.88
C GLY A 404 -3.49 45.09 -13.62
N SER A 405 -4.75 44.87 -14.02
CA SER A 405 -5.84 45.85 -13.90
C SER A 405 -6.73 45.62 -12.65
N GLY A 406 -6.85 46.67 -11.84
CA GLY A 406 -8.15 47.21 -11.41
C GLY A 406 -9.06 46.50 -10.39
N SER A 407 -8.63 45.50 -9.61
CA SER A 407 -9.43 45.05 -8.45
C SER A 407 -8.62 45.05 -7.15
N GLU A 408 -9.25 45.44 -6.03
CA GLU A 408 -8.62 45.57 -4.71
C GLU A 408 -8.01 44.23 -4.22
N ALA A 409 -8.56 43.10 -4.68
CA ALA A 409 -8.00 41.77 -4.46
C ALA A 409 -6.70 41.55 -5.26
N ALA A 410 -6.66 41.95 -6.53
CA ALA A 410 -5.45 41.89 -7.34
C ALA A 410 -4.35 42.83 -6.80
N VAL A 411 -4.72 44.01 -6.31
CA VAL A 411 -3.78 44.96 -5.68
C VAL A 411 -3.18 44.38 -4.38
N ARG A 412 -4.00 43.75 -3.53
CA ARG A 412 -3.53 43.10 -2.30
C ARG A 412 -2.63 41.90 -2.58
N GLY A 413 -2.98 41.07 -3.57
CA GLY A 413 -2.16 39.94 -3.99
C GLY A 413 -0.80 40.38 -4.52
N VAL A 414 -0.77 41.41 -5.39
CA VAL A 414 0.49 41.94 -5.93
C VAL A 414 1.33 42.61 -4.83
N ARG A 415 0.73 43.33 -3.87
CA ARG A 415 1.48 43.89 -2.73
C ARG A 415 2.08 42.82 -1.82
N ALA A 416 1.33 41.76 -1.53
CA ALA A 416 1.82 40.67 -0.69
C ALA A 416 3.02 39.98 -1.33
N VAL A 417 2.93 39.70 -2.64
CA VAL A 417 4.03 39.10 -3.42
C VAL A 417 5.25 40.04 -3.49
N MET A 418 5.04 41.35 -3.64
CA MET A 418 6.14 42.33 -3.70
C MET A 418 6.80 42.56 -2.33
N ALA A 419 6.05 42.48 -1.24
CA ALA A 419 6.60 42.55 0.12
C ALA A 419 7.47 41.32 0.43
N ASP A 420 6.99 40.13 0.07
CA ASP A 420 7.75 38.88 0.22
C ASP A 420 9.05 38.91 -0.60
N LEU A 421 9.01 39.46 -1.83
CA LEU A 421 10.19 39.60 -2.68
C LEU A 421 11.24 40.59 -2.14
N VAL A 422 10.80 41.66 -1.48
CA VAL A 422 11.70 42.64 -0.85
C VAL A 422 12.29 42.11 0.45
N GLU A 423 11.51 41.33 1.22
CA GLU A 423 11.95 40.72 2.47
C GLU A 423 12.96 39.57 2.26
N GLN A 424 12.87 38.88 1.13
CA GLN A 424 13.71 37.72 0.80
C GLN A 424 14.96 38.07 -0.03
N ALA A 425 15.16 39.34 -0.40
CA ALA A 425 16.31 39.78 -1.18
C ALA A 425 17.55 40.07 -0.29
N GLN A 426 18.73 39.56 -0.66
CA GLN A 426 19.98 39.78 0.08
C GLN A 426 20.71 41.09 -0.25
N GLU A 427 20.23 41.89 -1.21
CA GLU A 427 20.70 43.24 -1.54
C GLU A 427 19.47 44.17 -1.72
N PRO A 428 19.57 45.50 -1.50
CA PRO A 428 18.41 46.38 -1.45
C PRO A 428 17.63 46.41 -2.76
N LEU A 429 16.46 45.76 -2.78
CA LEU A 429 15.54 45.76 -3.90
C LEU A 429 14.51 46.88 -3.70
N GLN A 430 14.53 47.91 -4.57
CA GLN A 430 13.47 48.91 -4.60
C GLN A 430 12.43 48.54 -5.65
N ALA A 431 11.30 48.05 -5.17
CA ALA A 431 10.15 47.73 -6.01
C ALA A 431 9.04 48.77 -5.78
N THR A 432 8.58 49.44 -6.84
CA THR A 432 7.51 50.44 -6.74
C THR A 432 6.24 49.96 -7.45
N TYR A 433 5.09 50.22 -6.82
CA TYR A 433 3.77 49.84 -7.31
C TYR A 433 2.79 51.01 -7.13
N ARG A 434 1.91 51.25 -8.11
CA ARG A 434 0.79 52.20 -7.98
C ARG A 434 -0.48 51.64 -8.62
N ALA A 435 -1.60 51.73 -7.91
CA ALA A 435 -2.92 51.42 -8.46
C ALA A 435 -3.46 52.65 -9.22
N VAL A 436 -4.00 52.45 -10.42
CA VAL A 436 -4.67 53.52 -11.19
C VAL A 436 -6.12 53.10 -11.41
N SER A 437 -7.06 53.95 -11.01
CA SER A 437 -8.51 53.76 -11.24
C SER A 437 -8.99 54.64 -12.40
N ASN A 438 -10.13 54.30 -13.00
CA ASN A 438 -10.69 54.95 -14.21
C ASN A 438 -11.13 56.42 -14.04
N GLY A 439 -10.71 57.14 -12.97
CA GLY A 439 -11.14 58.52 -12.69
C GLY A 439 -10.05 59.53 -12.31
N GLU A 440 -8.77 59.14 -12.19
CA GLU A 440 -7.72 60.08 -11.72
C GLU A 440 -7.00 60.80 -12.88
N ALA A 441 -7.53 61.95 -13.31
CA ALA A 441 -6.83 62.89 -14.20
C ALA A 441 -6.01 63.94 -13.39
N GLY A 442 -5.24 63.48 -12.41
CA GLY A 442 -4.49 64.34 -11.47
C GLY A 442 -2.99 64.52 -11.78
N PRO A 443 -2.31 65.49 -11.14
CA PRO A 443 -0.91 65.86 -11.40
C PRO A 443 0.10 64.71 -11.23
N ASP A 444 -0.23 63.72 -10.41
CA ASP A 444 0.63 62.55 -10.19
C ASP A 444 0.63 61.57 -11.38
N PHE A 445 -0.36 61.60 -12.28
CA PHE A 445 -0.33 60.77 -13.51
C PHE A 445 0.66 61.36 -14.55
N LEU A 446 0.78 62.69 -14.59
CA LEU A 446 1.71 63.43 -15.46
C LEU A 446 3.17 63.35 -15.02
N GLN A 447 3.44 62.99 -13.77
CA GLN A 447 4.80 62.76 -13.25
C GLN A 447 5.26 61.33 -13.55
N TYR A 448 4.35 60.35 -13.53
CA TYR A 448 4.62 58.98 -13.94
C TYR A 448 4.84 58.85 -15.47
N SER A 449 4.05 59.55 -16.30
CA SER A 449 4.26 59.54 -17.76
C SER A 449 5.64 60.05 -18.17
N ARG A 450 6.25 60.94 -17.37
CA ARG A 450 7.62 61.45 -17.58
C ARG A 450 8.70 60.42 -17.21
N ASN A 451 8.50 59.62 -16.16
CA ASN A 451 9.46 58.58 -15.76
C ASN A 451 9.43 57.37 -16.71
N VAL A 452 8.27 57.04 -17.27
CA VAL A 452 8.12 55.96 -18.28
C VAL A 452 8.76 56.35 -19.62
N GLN A 453 8.76 57.64 -19.97
CA GLN A 453 9.42 58.17 -21.18
C GLN A 453 10.96 58.03 -21.18
N GLN A 454 11.60 57.86 -20.01
CA GLN A 454 13.07 57.79 -19.91
C GLN A 454 13.66 56.38 -20.00
N TYR A 455 12.88 55.30 -19.84
CA TYR A 455 13.47 53.96 -19.61
C TYR A 455 12.91 52.79 -20.45
N ASN A 456 11.87 52.98 -21.26
CA ASN A 456 11.37 51.91 -22.14
C ASN A 456 11.37 52.33 -23.61
N GLN A 457 11.99 51.48 -24.46
CA GLN A 457 12.21 51.71 -25.89
C GLN A 457 11.21 50.97 -26.81
N PHE A 458 10.07 50.52 -26.30
CA PHE A 458 9.06 49.82 -27.10
C PHE A 458 7.62 50.29 -26.80
N PHE A 459 6.82 50.45 -27.85
CA PHE A 459 5.40 50.75 -27.78
C PHE A 459 4.62 49.67 -28.54
N ILE A 460 3.59 49.10 -27.91
CA ILE A 460 2.64 48.19 -28.55
C ILE A 460 1.24 48.72 -28.25
N ALA A 461 0.48 49.01 -29.31
CA ALA A 461 -0.92 49.35 -29.21
C ALA A 461 -1.77 48.13 -29.53
N ASP A 462 -2.78 47.91 -28.70
CA ASP A 462 -3.74 46.81 -28.75
C ASP A 462 -4.78 46.95 -29.88
N ARG A 463 -4.70 48.03 -30.68
CA ARG A 463 -5.46 48.28 -31.94
C ARG A 463 -4.65 49.15 -32.92
N PRO A 464 -4.95 49.15 -34.23
CA PRO A 464 -4.31 50.04 -35.20
C PRO A 464 -4.47 51.51 -34.80
N LEU A 465 -3.39 52.28 -34.86
CA LEU A 465 -3.42 53.71 -34.55
C LEU A 465 -4.31 54.46 -35.54
N THR A 466 -5.15 55.35 -35.02
CA THR A 466 -5.86 56.32 -35.85
C THR A 466 -4.88 57.36 -36.42
N SER A 467 -5.25 58.02 -37.52
CA SER A 467 -4.39 59.01 -38.20
C SER A 467 -3.94 60.16 -37.28
N GLY A 468 -4.78 60.58 -36.31
CA GLY A 468 -4.42 61.61 -35.34
C GLY A 468 -3.43 61.14 -34.27
N GLN A 469 -3.50 59.87 -33.87
CA GLN A 469 -2.55 59.27 -32.92
C GLN A 469 -1.19 59.04 -33.57
N TRP A 470 -1.20 58.71 -34.86
CA TRP A 470 0.01 58.58 -35.67
C TRP A 470 0.75 59.92 -35.83
N GLN A 471 0.03 61.01 -36.10
CA GLN A 471 0.62 62.35 -36.20
C GLN A 471 1.20 62.86 -34.87
N ALA A 472 0.59 62.54 -33.74
CA ALA A 472 1.10 62.90 -32.42
C ALA A 472 2.42 62.17 -32.06
N LEU A 473 2.57 60.92 -32.52
CA LEU A 473 3.79 60.13 -32.32
C LEU A 473 4.96 60.60 -33.19
N GLN A 474 4.68 61.23 -34.33
CA GLN A 474 5.68 61.81 -35.22
C GLN A 474 6.15 63.21 -34.77
N ALA A 475 5.39 63.88 -33.89
CA ALA A 475 5.67 65.23 -33.43
C ALA A 475 6.68 65.29 -32.25
N THR A 476 7.04 64.15 -31.65
CA THR A 476 8.09 64.07 -30.63
C THR A 476 9.47 64.10 -31.27
N THR A 477 10.24 65.18 -31.05
CA THR A 477 11.64 65.29 -31.47
C THR A 477 12.52 64.26 -30.73
N PRO A 478 13.37 63.48 -31.43
CA PRO A 478 14.29 62.54 -30.79
C PRO A 478 15.44 63.28 -30.10
N GLU A 479 15.79 62.90 -28.88
CA GLU A 479 17.11 63.23 -28.34
C GLU A 479 18.19 62.46 -29.12
N SER A 480 19.25 63.18 -29.44
CA SER A 480 20.29 62.82 -30.40
C SER A 480 21.02 61.52 -30.07
N THR A 481 20.84 60.49 -30.91
CA THR A 481 21.95 59.78 -31.61
C THR A 481 21.43 58.68 -32.55
N GLY A 482 21.39 59.03 -33.85
CA GLY A 482 21.67 58.18 -35.01
C GLY A 482 20.93 56.85 -35.20
N GLY A 483 19.81 56.87 -35.94
CA GLY A 483 19.12 55.68 -36.44
C GLY A 483 19.56 55.20 -37.83
N LEU A 484 18.91 54.13 -38.29
CA LEU A 484 18.74 53.79 -39.71
C LEU A 484 17.31 53.24 -39.91
N GLN A 485 16.59 53.77 -40.91
CA GLN A 485 15.28 53.32 -41.38
C GLN A 485 15.39 52.74 -42.80
N LEU A 486 14.66 51.67 -43.08
CA LEU A 486 14.14 51.38 -44.42
C LEU A 486 12.73 50.73 -44.34
N PRO A 487 11.74 51.18 -45.14
CA PRO A 487 10.42 50.56 -45.24
C PRO A 487 10.33 49.68 -46.50
N ILE A 488 10.01 48.40 -46.35
CA ILE A 488 9.45 47.60 -47.45
C ILE A 488 8.35 46.72 -46.87
N ALA A 489 7.13 46.89 -47.38
CA ALA A 489 6.02 45.98 -47.13
C ALA A 489 6.26 44.68 -47.92
N ALA A 490 6.44 43.58 -47.20
CA ALA A 490 6.22 42.22 -47.69
C ALA A 490 5.71 41.35 -46.52
N ALA A 491 4.80 40.45 -46.85
CA ALA A 491 3.93 39.74 -45.93
C ALA A 491 4.65 38.76 -44.98
N ALA A 492 3.98 38.53 -43.84
CA ALA A 492 4.20 37.50 -42.82
C ALA A 492 5.51 37.59 -42.00
N LEU A 493 5.35 37.60 -40.67
CA LEU A 493 6.38 37.40 -39.60
C LEU A 493 7.09 38.64 -39.00
N GLY A 494 6.46 39.83 -38.97
CA GLY A 494 7.05 41.06 -38.41
C GLY A 494 7.70 40.93 -37.01
N LEU A 495 9.03 40.82 -36.98
CA LEU A 495 9.93 40.91 -35.83
C LEU A 495 10.77 42.19 -35.96
N TYR A 496 11.09 42.84 -34.85
CA TYR A 496 12.03 43.98 -34.81
C TYR A 496 13.09 43.76 -33.73
N HIS A 497 14.34 44.13 -34.04
CA HIS A 497 15.49 44.03 -33.16
C HIS A 497 16.21 45.38 -33.11
N THR A 498 16.51 45.89 -31.92
CA THR A 498 17.23 47.15 -31.72
C THR A 498 18.25 46.99 -30.60
N HIS A 499 19.49 46.59 -30.93
CA HIS A 499 20.78 47.12 -30.40
C HIS A 499 21.95 46.09 -30.46
N PRO A 500 23.19 46.56 -30.71
CA PRO A 500 24.36 45.70 -30.99
C PRO A 500 25.04 45.07 -29.76
N ILE A 501 25.69 43.92 -29.98
CA ILE A 501 26.47 43.14 -29.00
C ILE A 501 27.92 43.70 -28.92
N PRO A 502 28.46 44.01 -27.73
CA PRO A 502 29.85 44.45 -27.58
C PRO A 502 30.84 43.40 -28.11
N GLY A 503 31.67 43.75 -29.10
CA GLY A 503 32.79 42.93 -29.58
C GLY A 503 32.78 42.50 -31.05
N MET A 504 31.74 42.82 -31.83
CA MET A 504 31.69 42.53 -33.27
C MET A 504 31.59 43.80 -34.12
N SER A 505 32.41 43.88 -35.18
CA SER A 505 32.37 44.94 -36.19
C SER A 505 32.01 44.37 -37.56
N VAL A 506 31.10 45.04 -38.27
CA VAL A 506 30.87 44.84 -39.71
C VAL A 506 30.72 46.22 -40.34
N ASN A 507 31.61 46.53 -41.29
CA ASN A 507 31.64 47.79 -42.03
C ASN A 507 31.11 47.56 -43.44
N LEU A 508 30.15 48.36 -43.91
CA LEU A 508 30.08 48.75 -45.32
C LEU A 508 29.48 50.16 -45.46
N THR A 509 30.22 51.00 -46.15
CA THR A 509 30.02 52.44 -46.38
C THR A 509 28.90 52.71 -47.40
N ALA A 510 28.26 53.88 -47.22
CA ALA A 510 27.22 54.49 -48.05
C ALA A 510 27.63 54.60 -49.54
N TRP A 511 26.78 55.10 -50.43
CA TRP A 511 26.90 56.42 -51.07
C TRP A 511 25.58 56.62 -51.84
N GLY A 512 25.02 57.84 -51.80
CA GLY A 512 23.62 58.10 -52.15
C GLY A 512 23.20 57.90 -53.61
N LEU A 513 21.87 57.90 -53.77
CA LEU A 513 20.97 57.70 -54.93
C LEU A 513 20.56 56.25 -55.23
#